data_AF-A0A6J2YF50-F1
#
_entry.id   AF-A0A6J2YF50-F1
#
_cell.length_a   1.000
_cell.length_b   1.000
_cell.length_c   1.000
_cell.angle_alpha   90.00
_cell.angle_beta   90.00
_cell.angle_gamma   90.00
#
_symmetry.space_group_name_H-M   'P 1'
#
loop_
_entity.id
_entity.type
_entity.pdbx_description
1 polymer ?
#
loop_
_entity_poly.entity_id
_entity_poly.type
_entity_poly.pdbx_seq_one_letter_code
_entity_poly.pdbx_strand_id
1 'polypeptide(L)'
;MHTSIVLVLIISFMLPLNYEVYGYFLRPCQVCDDDCDAELPQPCIWGEARDECGRRICTKGPGERCGGKFNILGKCGEGMMCKSDERCHGCSVQTLECFNG
;
A
#
# COMPACT_ATOMS: atom_id res chain seq x y z
N MET A 1 8.21 4.69 -50.85
CA MET A 1 7.34 5.67 -50.17
C MET A 1 6.13 5.02 -49.49
N HIS A 2 5.40 4.10 -50.13
CA HIS A 2 4.24 3.46 -49.49
C HIS A 2 4.56 2.54 -48.31
N THR A 3 5.65 1.77 -48.37
CA THR A 3 6.06 0.86 -47.28
C THR A 3 6.45 1.60 -46.00
N SER A 4 7.15 2.74 -46.13
CA SER A 4 7.54 3.57 -44.99
C SER A 4 6.34 4.22 -44.28
N ILE A 5 5.30 4.60 -45.03
CA ILE A 5 4.07 5.18 -44.46
C ILE A 5 3.30 4.11 -43.68
N VAL A 6 3.21 2.89 -44.20
CA VAL A 6 2.54 1.77 -43.53
C VAL A 6 3.21 1.43 -42.19
N LEU A 7 4.55 1.43 -42.13
CA LEU A 7 5.29 1.17 -40.89
C LEU A 7 5.04 2.22 -39.80
N VAL A 8 5.00 3.50 -40.18
CA VAL A 8 4.74 4.60 -39.23
C VAL A 8 3.33 4.51 -38.65
N LEU A 9 2.33 4.15 -39.46
CA LEU A 9 0.94 4.00 -39.02
C LEU A 9 0.77 2.82 -38.05
N ILE A 10 1.46 1.69 -38.28
CA ILE A 10 1.41 0.52 -37.38
C ILE A 10 2.06 0.85 -36.02
N ILE A 11 3.20 1.53 -36.01
CA ILE A 11 3.90 1.93 -34.78
C ILE A 11 3.04 2.93 -33.99
N SER A 12 2.44 3.92 -34.67
CA SER A 12 1.54 4.90 -34.05
C SER A 12 0.27 4.28 -33.46
N PHE A 13 -0.21 3.15 -34.00
CA PHE A 13 -1.40 2.46 -33.49
C PHE A 13 -1.08 1.48 -32.34
N MET A 14 0.13 0.92 -32.30
CA MET A 14 0.57 0.01 -31.23
C MET A 14 1.12 0.72 -29.98
N LEU A 15 1.69 1.93 -30.14
CA LEU A 15 2.13 2.78 -29.02
C LEU A 15 1.03 3.06 -27.97
N PRO A 16 -0.22 3.42 -28.34
CA PRO A 16 -1.29 3.65 -27.37
C PRO A 16 -1.77 2.37 -26.65
N LEU A 17 -1.58 1.19 -27.24
CA LEU A 17 -1.96 -0.06 -26.54
C LEU A 17 -0.92 -0.47 -25.49
N ASN A 18 0.35 -0.11 -25.70
CA ASN A 18 1.43 -0.46 -24.78
C ASN A 18 1.49 0.47 -23.55
N TYR A 19 1.07 1.75 -23.63
CA TYR A 19 1.15 2.66 -22.48
C TYR A 19 0.15 2.30 -21.37
N GLU A 20 -1.07 1.90 -21.73
CA GLU A 20 -2.07 1.53 -20.73
C GLU A 20 -1.63 0.25 -20.02
N VAL A 21 -1.19 -0.77 -20.77
CA VAL A 21 -0.74 -2.06 -20.21
C VAL A 21 0.44 -1.90 -19.24
N TYR A 22 1.40 -1.03 -19.53
CA TYR A 22 2.53 -0.77 -18.61
C TYR A 22 2.11 -0.08 -17.30
N GLY A 23 1.07 0.77 -17.34
CA GLY A 23 0.54 1.44 -16.15
C GLY A 23 -0.12 0.48 -15.16
N TYR A 24 -0.75 -0.60 -15.68
CA TYR A 24 -1.38 -1.62 -14.85
C TYR A 24 -0.39 -2.58 -14.19
N PHE A 25 0.76 -2.84 -14.82
CA PHE A 25 1.71 -3.86 -14.33
C PHE A 25 2.59 -3.41 -13.14
N LEU A 26 2.64 -2.10 -12.87
CA LEU A 26 3.50 -1.51 -11.82
C LEU A 26 2.77 -1.14 -10.52
N ARG A 27 1.44 -1.31 -10.45
CA ARG A 27 0.74 -1.11 -9.18
C ARG A 27 0.83 -2.39 -8.35
N PRO A 28 1.41 -2.37 -7.14
CA PRO A 28 1.53 -3.54 -6.27
C PRO A 28 0.17 -4.09 -5.80
N CYS A 29 -0.92 -3.37 -6.07
CA CYS A 29 -2.28 -3.78 -5.78
C CYS A 29 -3.28 -3.09 -6.70
N GLN A 30 -4.46 -3.70 -6.82
CA GLN A 30 -5.62 -3.11 -7.44
C GLN A 30 -6.17 -2.01 -6.53
N VAL A 31 -6.40 -0.82 -7.11
CA VAL A 31 -7.07 0.26 -6.39
C VAL A 31 -8.47 -0.23 -6.03
N CYS A 32 -8.82 0.01 -4.79
CA CYS A 32 -10.03 -0.53 -4.21
C CYS A 32 -11.22 0.25 -4.76
N ASP A 33 -12.26 -0.47 -5.17
CA ASP A 33 -13.50 0.09 -5.75
C ASP A 33 -14.56 0.13 -4.63
N ASP A 34 -15.29 -0.97 -4.41
CA ASP A 34 -16.36 -1.02 -3.39
C ASP A 34 -15.94 -1.60 -2.02
N ASP A 35 -14.89 -2.41 -1.96
CA ASP A 35 -14.53 -3.19 -0.75
C ASP A 35 -13.48 -2.51 0.15
N CYS A 36 -13.26 -1.19 -0.03
CA CYS A 36 -12.27 -0.42 0.72
C CYS A 36 -12.59 -0.38 2.22
N ASP A 37 -13.88 -0.40 2.53
CA ASP A 37 -14.45 -0.19 3.85
C ASP A 37 -15.02 -1.46 4.48
N ALA A 38 -14.68 -2.61 3.91
CA ALA A 38 -15.01 -3.92 4.41
C ALA A 38 -14.85 -4.00 5.92
N GLU A 39 -15.80 -4.66 6.58
CA GLU A 39 -15.74 -4.85 8.01
C GLU A 39 -14.55 -5.74 8.36
N LEU A 40 -13.71 -5.26 9.28
CA LEU A 40 -12.51 -5.99 9.68
C LEU A 40 -12.92 -7.23 10.49
N PRO A 41 -12.26 -8.37 10.30
CA PRO A 41 -12.65 -9.64 10.95
C PRO A 41 -12.47 -9.61 12.47
N GLN A 42 -11.75 -8.62 13.00
CA GLN A 42 -11.47 -8.46 14.41
C GLN A 42 -11.41 -6.96 14.77
N PRO A 43 -11.78 -6.60 16.01
CA PRO A 43 -11.61 -5.24 16.49
C PRO A 43 -10.14 -4.84 16.51
N CYS A 44 -9.81 -3.65 16.01
CA CYS A 44 -8.43 -3.18 15.95
C CYS A 44 -8.03 -2.50 17.25
N ILE A 45 -7.40 -3.26 18.15
CA ILE A 45 -6.97 -2.83 19.49
C ILE A 45 -6.03 -1.60 19.44
N TRP A 46 -5.25 -1.48 18.37
CA TRP A 46 -4.25 -0.42 18.17
C TRP A 46 -4.70 0.65 17.18
N GLY A 47 -5.92 0.52 16.65
CA GLY A 47 -6.50 1.41 15.67
C GLY A 47 -6.48 0.91 14.24
N GLU A 48 -7.01 1.75 13.36
CA GLU A 48 -7.15 1.46 11.95
C GLU A 48 -6.30 2.41 11.11
N ALA A 49 -5.84 1.93 9.97
CA ALA A 49 -5.19 2.75 8.96
C ALA A 49 -5.60 2.30 7.57
N ARG A 50 -5.14 3.03 6.56
CA ARG A 50 -5.25 2.63 5.16
C ARG A 50 -3.94 2.02 4.69
N ASP A 51 -4.00 0.89 3.99
CA ASP A 51 -2.84 0.38 3.25
C ASP A 51 -2.54 1.26 2.02
N GLU A 52 -1.52 0.91 1.27
CA GLU A 52 -1.05 1.61 0.06
C GLU A 52 -2.09 1.58 -1.08
N CYS A 53 -3.12 0.74 -0.93
CA CYS A 53 -4.19 0.49 -1.88
C CYS A 53 -5.49 1.21 -1.50
N GLY A 54 -5.58 1.71 -0.26
CA GLY A 54 -6.77 2.37 0.30
C GLY A 54 -7.68 1.46 1.12
N ARG A 55 -7.28 0.22 1.44
CA ARG A 55 -8.09 -0.69 2.28
C ARG A 55 -7.92 -0.38 3.75
N ARG A 56 -9.01 -0.47 4.51
CA ARG A 56 -8.95 -0.47 5.97
C ARG A 56 -8.14 -1.68 6.46
N ILE A 57 -7.21 -1.43 7.37
CA ILE A 57 -6.40 -2.46 8.03
C ILE A 57 -6.29 -2.13 9.52
N CYS A 58 -6.13 -3.15 10.36
CA CYS A 58 -5.69 -2.93 11.75
C CYS A 58 -4.21 -2.56 11.79
N THR A 59 -3.86 -1.58 12.62
CA THR A 59 -2.48 -1.20 12.88
C THR A 59 -1.81 -2.12 13.89
N LYS A 60 -0.49 -1.99 13.98
CA LYS A 60 0.41 -2.74 14.85
C LYS A 60 0.63 -2.03 16.19
N GLY A 61 0.73 -2.84 17.23
CA GLY A 61 0.97 -2.41 18.60
C GLY A 61 2.45 -2.17 18.94
N PRO A 62 2.74 -1.67 20.15
CA PRO A 62 4.09 -1.42 20.63
C PRO A 62 4.97 -2.68 20.56
N GLY A 63 6.16 -2.56 19.99
CA GLY A 63 7.12 -3.66 19.86
C GLY A 63 6.79 -4.71 18.78
N GLU A 64 5.60 -4.65 18.18
CA GLU A 64 5.25 -5.50 17.04
C GLU A 64 6.03 -5.11 15.79
N ARG A 65 6.17 -6.07 14.87
CA ARG A 65 6.89 -5.87 13.61
C ARG A 65 6.12 -4.94 12.67
N CYS A 66 6.82 -4.04 11.99
CA CYS A 66 6.26 -3.03 11.09
C CYS A 66 7.18 -2.73 9.90
N GLY A 67 6.66 -1.98 8.92
CA GLY A 67 7.44 -1.49 7.78
C GLY A 67 7.59 -2.51 6.65
N GLY A 68 8.78 -2.57 6.06
CA GLY A 68 9.02 -3.28 4.80
C GLY A 68 8.49 -2.51 3.58
N LYS A 69 8.76 -3.03 2.38
CA LYS A 69 8.29 -2.40 1.12
C LYS A 69 6.77 -2.34 1.13
N PHE A 70 6.20 -1.16 0.91
CA PHE A 70 4.75 -0.92 0.98
C PHE A 70 4.12 -1.38 2.30
N ASN A 71 4.82 -1.22 3.44
CA ASN A 71 4.33 -1.58 4.76
C ASN A 71 3.80 -3.02 4.89
N ILE A 72 4.36 -3.97 4.13
CA ILE A 72 3.94 -5.38 4.12
C ILE A 72 4.02 -6.05 5.51
N LEU A 73 4.88 -5.55 6.40
CA LEU A 73 5.00 -6.04 7.78
C LEU A 73 3.98 -5.38 8.72
N GLY A 74 3.33 -4.30 8.29
CA GLY A 74 2.29 -3.57 9.01
C GLY A 74 2.64 -2.10 9.26
N LYS A 75 1.61 -1.31 9.60
CA LYS A 75 1.72 0.09 10.00
C LYS A 75 1.48 0.21 11.51
N CYS A 76 2.30 0.98 12.21
CA CYS A 76 2.09 1.23 13.63
C CYS A 76 0.82 2.05 13.86
N GLY A 77 0.17 1.81 15.01
CA GLY A 77 -0.94 2.63 15.47
C GLY A 77 -0.53 4.07 15.79
N GLU A 78 -1.53 4.94 15.96
CA GLU A 78 -1.30 6.34 16.30
C GLU A 78 -0.47 6.51 17.58
N GLY A 79 0.44 7.49 17.57
CA GLY A 79 1.39 7.73 18.67
C GLY A 79 2.68 6.91 18.61
N MET A 80 2.80 6.01 17.62
CA MET A 80 3.98 5.17 17.43
C MET A 80 4.62 5.37 16.05
N MET A 81 5.90 5.02 15.93
CA MET A 81 6.69 5.09 14.70
C MET A 81 7.43 3.79 14.44
N CYS A 82 7.49 3.38 13.18
CA CYS A 82 8.30 2.25 12.77
C CYS A 82 9.77 2.68 12.67
N LYS A 83 10.65 2.08 13.47
CA LYS A 83 12.10 2.37 13.44
C LYS A 83 12.86 1.36 12.57
N SER A 84 14.18 1.54 12.47
CA SER A 84 15.09 0.71 11.68
C SER A 84 15.20 -0.75 12.13
N ASP A 85 14.76 -1.06 13.36
CA ASP A 85 14.64 -2.44 13.88
C ASP A 85 13.34 -3.12 13.42
N GLU A 86 12.59 -2.49 12.52
CA GLU A 86 11.29 -2.95 12.02
C GLU A 86 10.26 -3.17 13.14
N ARG A 87 10.31 -2.38 14.22
CA ARG A 87 9.33 -2.43 15.30
C ARG A 87 8.67 -1.10 15.56
N CYS A 88 7.48 -1.14 16.17
CA CYS A 88 6.75 0.05 16.58
C CYS A 88 7.29 0.58 17.91
N HIS A 89 7.82 1.81 17.88
CA HIS A 89 8.32 2.54 19.05
C HIS A 89 7.41 3.71 19.39
N GLY A 90 7.34 4.08 20.66
CA GLY A 90 6.44 5.12 21.16
C GLY A 90 5.31 4.51 22.00
N CYS A 91 4.24 5.29 22.18
CA CYS A 91 3.09 4.88 22.98
C CYS A 91 1.82 4.94 22.14
N SER A 92 1.02 3.87 22.19
CA SER A 92 -0.31 3.86 21.58
C SER A 92 -1.19 4.93 22.21
N VAL A 93 -1.84 5.76 21.40
CA VAL A 93 -2.84 6.70 21.92
C VAL A 93 -4.14 6.01 22.35
N GLN A 94 -4.38 4.77 21.90
CA GLN A 94 -5.62 4.04 22.21
C GLN A 94 -5.56 3.33 23.56
N THR A 95 -4.42 2.69 23.86
CA THR A 95 -4.26 1.87 25.06
C THR A 95 -3.23 2.42 26.05
N LEU A 96 -2.45 3.44 25.65
CA LEU A 96 -1.35 4.01 26.43
C LEU A 96 -0.18 3.05 26.70
N GLU A 97 -0.17 1.87 26.07
CA GLU A 97 0.95 0.94 26.13
C GLU A 97 2.13 1.44 25.27
N CYS A 98 3.35 1.23 25.76
CA CYS A 98 4.56 1.79 25.16
C CYS A 98 5.64 0.74 24.90
N PHE A 99 6.46 0.98 23.88
CA PHE A 99 7.69 0.26 23.61
C PHE A 99 8.81 1.24 23.25
N ASN A 100 9.96 1.10 23.90
CA ASN A 100 11.12 1.97 23.72
C ASN A 100 12.42 1.13 23.78
N GLY A 101 12.54 0.21 22.82
CA GLY A 101 13.71 -0.65 22.65
C GLY A 101 14.85 -0.01 21.88
#